data_AF-A0A952TFJ1-F1
#
_entry.id   AF-A0A952TFJ1-F1
#
_cell.length_a   1.000
_cell.length_b   1.000
_cell.length_c   1.000
_cell.angle_alpha   90.00
_cell.angle_beta   90.00
_cell.angle_gamma   90.00
#
_symmetry.space_group_name_H-M   'P 1'
#
loop_
_entity.id
_entity.type
_entity.pdbx_description
1 polymer ?
#
loop_
_entity_poly.entity_id
_entity_poly.type
_entity_poly.pdbx_seq_one_letter_code
_entity_poly.pdbx_strand_id
1 'polypeptide(L)'
;MSNIASMRALLLNSGYEPMRIVSWQKALVLWFQGKVEIVEAHPVFARSVSSSFPIPSVIRLKSYVRPRPRGAIRFCRENVYIRDDYTCQYCGEQFALKQLTLDHVVPASMKGRKTWTNVVTACRDCNQRKADRTPDEAAMPLLSTPRAPGWLPVVQGELRPGQVPVAWLQYLTRAG
;
A
#
# COMPACT_ATOMS: atom_id res chain seq x y z
N MET A 1 -7.27 -26.55 4.35
CA MET A 1 -8.26 -26.19 3.31
C MET A 1 -8.34 -24.68 3.20
N SER A 2 -7.96 -24.10 2.07
CA SER A 2 -7.95 -22.65 1.87
C SER A 2 -9.38 -22.12 1.86
N ASN A 3 -9.73 -21.27 2.82
CA ASN A 3 -11.06 -20.69 2.92
C ASN A 3 -11.29 -19.70 1.75
N ILE A 4 -12.10 -20.09 0.76
CA ILE A 4 -12.43 -19.25 -0.41
C ILE A 4 -13.04 -17.91 0.03
N ALA A 5 -13.76 -17.85 1.16
CA ALA A 5 -14.43 -16.63 1.61
C ALA A 5 -13.47 -15.46 1.91
N SER A 6 -12.20 -15.74 2.24
CA SER A 6 -11.20 -14.69 2.50
C SER A 6 -10.43 -14.26 1.25
N MET A 7 -10.66 -14.88 0.09
CA MET A 7 -9.91 -14.60 -1.14
C MET A 7 -10.23 -13.20 -1.68
N ARG A 8 -9.19 -12.60 -2.25
CA ARG A 8 -9.19 -11.24 -2.77
C ARG A 8 -8.66 -11.23 -4.20
N ALA A 9 -8.98 -10.16 -4.92
CA ALA A 9 -8.44 -9.89 -6.23
C ALA A 9 -7.87 -8.47 -6.31
N LEU A 10 -6.71 -8.32 -6.95
CA LEU A 10 -6.13 -7.03 -7.29
C LEU A 10 -6.84 -6.47 -8.53
N LEU A 11 -7.44 -5.29 -8.42
CA LEU A 11 -8.00 -4.56 -9.55
C LEU A 11 -6.96 -3.63 -10.15
N LEU A 12 -6.67 -3.84 -11.42
CA LEU A 12 -5.80 -3.02 -12.26
C LEU A 12 -6.63 -2.12 -13.16
N ASN A 13 -6.07 -0.96 -13.48
CA ASN A 13 -6.54 -0.14 -14.58
C ASN A 13 -6.13 -0.77 -15.93
N SER A 14 -6.66 -0.28 -17.05
CA SER A 14 -6.36 -0.84 -18.37
C SER A 14 -4.87 -0.81 -18.75
N GLY A 15 -4.10 0.14 -18.18
CA GLY A 15 -2.64 0.25 -18.33
C GLY A 15 -1.85 -0.53 -17.29
N TYR A 16 -2.46 -1.51 -16.62
CA TYR A 16 -1.87 -2.34 -15.55
C TYR A 16 -1.52 -1.59 -14.26
N GLU A 17 -1.91 -0.33 -14.11
CA GLU A 17 -1.68 0.39 -12.87
C GLU A 17 -2.60 -0.15 -11.75
N PRO A 18 -2.05 -0.50 -10.57
CA PRO A 18 -2.85 -1.07 -9.49
C PRO A 18 -3.82 -0.03 -8.91
N MET A 19 -5.10 -0.37 -8.84
CA MET A 19 -6.15 0.55 -8.37
C MET A 19 -6.58 0.28 -6.93
N ARG A 20 -6.92 -0.96 -6.59
CA ARG A 20 -7.39 -1.38 -5.25
C ARG A 20 -7.52 -2.89 -5.14
N ILE A 21 -7.79 -3.40 -3.94
CA ILE A 21 -8.22 -4.79 -3.74
C ILE A 21 -9.74 -4.85 -3.68
N VAL A 22 -10.30 -5.91 -4.25
CA VAL A 22 -11.72 -6.26 -4.14
C VAL A 22 -11.87 -7.69 -3.63
N SER A 23 -13.06 -8.05 -3.15
CA SER A 23 -13.36 -9.46 -2.86
C SER A 23 -13.48 -10.26 -4.15
N TRP A 24 -13.27 -11.58 -4.07
CA TRP A 24 -13.43 -12.45 -5.23
C TRP A 24 -14.85 -12.42 -5.81
N GLN A 25 -15.89 -12.28 -4.96
CA GLN A 25 -17.27 -12.16 -5.43
C GLN A 25 -17.46 -10.89 -6.27
N LYS A 26 -16.90 -9.77 -5.81
CA LYS A 26 -16.98 -8.50 -6.54
C LYS A 26 -16.22 -8.60 -7.87
N ALA A 27 -15.08 -9.28 -7.89
CA ALA A 27 -14.33 -9.55 -9.12
C ALA A 27 -15.16 -10.33 -10.14
N LEU A 28 -15.84 -11.40 -9.71
CA LEU A 28 -16.76 -12.16 -10.58
C LEU A 28 -17.91 -11.30 -11.09
N VAL A 29 -18.52 -10.47 -10.24
CA VAL A 29 -19.59 -9.55 -10.67
C VAL A 29 -19.09 -8.60 -11.76
N LEU A 30 -17.89 -8.03 -11.62
CA LEU A 30 -17.33 -7.15 -12.65
C LEU A 30 -17.01 -7.91 -13.94
N TRP A 31 -16.56 -9.15 -13.84
CA TRP A 31 -16.23 -10.00 -14.99
C TRP A 31 -17.48 -10.41 -15.76
N PHE A 32 -18.54 -10.85 -15.06
CA PHE A 32 -19.84 -11.16 -15.68
C PHE A 32 -20.52 -9.94 -16.30
N GLN A 33 -20.28 -8.74 -15.76
CA GLN A 33 -20.71 -7.48 -16.39
C GLN A 33 -19.87 -7.11 -17.63
N GLY A 34 -18.85 -7.89 -17.98
CA GLY A 34 -17.96 -7.64 -19.11
C GLY A 34 -17.00 -6.47 -18.93
N LYS A 35 -16.93 -5.87 -17.72
CA LYS A 35 -16.15 -4.65 -17.43
C LYS A 35 -14.67 -4.90 -17.24
N VAL A 36 -14.33 -6.10 -16.76
CA VAL A 36 -12.97 -6.53 -16.52
C VAL A 36 -12.67 -7.83 -17.27
N GLU A 37 -11.40 -8.13 -17.40
CA GLU A 37 -10.89 -9.45 -17.74
C GLU A 37 -10.11 -10.02 -16.55
N ILE A 38 -10.02 -11.35 -16.50
CA ILE A 38 -9.19 -12.06 -15.51
C ILE A 38 -7.79 -12.18 -16.11
N VAL A 39 -6.81 -11.57 -15.44
CA VAL A 39 -5.39 -11.69 -15.81
C VAL A 39 -4.78 -12.91 -15.14
N GLU A 40 -5.10 -13.12 -13.87
CA GLU A 40 -4.66 -14.29 -13.10
C GLU A 40 -5.79 -14.81 -12.23
N ALA A 41 -5.83 -16.13 -12.05
CA ALA A 41 -6.82 -16.82 -11.22
C ALA A 41 -6.14 -17.64 -10.11
N HIS A 42 -6.82 -17.78 -8.98
CA HIS A 42 -6.42 -18.74 -7.95
C HIS A 42 -6.62 -20.18 -8.46
N PRO A 43 -5.89 -21.18 -7.96
CA PRO A 43 -6.05 -22.59 -8.36
C PRO A 43 -7.32 -23.25 -7.78
N VAL A 44 -8.35 -22.46 -7.51
CA VAL A 44 -9.64 -22.89 -6.98
C VAL A 44 -10.78 -22.29 -7.80
N PHE A 45 -11.93 -22.95 -7.78
CA PHE A 45 -13.10 -22.57 -8.59
C PHE A 45 -14.33 -22.37 -7.70
N ALA A 46 -15.13 -21.35 -8.00
CA ALA A 46 -16.50 -21.25 -7.53
C ALA A 46 -17.38 -22.18 -8.38
N ARG A 47 -18.22 -23.00 -7.75
CA ARG A 47 -19.11 -23.93 -8.45
C ARG A 47 -20.57 -23.56 -8.20
N SER A 48 -21.36 -23.59 -9.27
CA SER A 48 -22.82 -23.73 -9.20
C SER A 48 -23.19 -25.19 -9.46
N VAL A 49 -24.49 -25.49 -9.47
CA VAL A 49 -25.00 -26.84 -9.78
C VAL A 49 -24.59 -27.29 -11.20
N SER A 50 -24.44 -26.35 -12.14
CA SER A 50 -24.23 -26.65 -13.57
C SER A 50 -22.96 -26.03 -14.15
N SER A 51 -22.18 -25.28 -13.37
CA SER A 51 -21.05 -24.50 -13.91
C SER A 51 -19.93 -24.30 -12.91
N SER A 52 -18.74 -24.04 -13.41
CA SER A 52 -17.53 -23.80 -12.62
C SER A 52 -16.83 -22.55 -13.12
N PHE A 53 -16.47 -21.64 -12.22
CA PHE A 53 -15.88 -20.34 -12.53
C PHE A 53 -14.54 -20.19 -11.83
N PRO A 54 -13.47 -19.77 -12.53
CA PRO A 54 -12.18 -19.51 -11.89
C PRO A 54 -12.31 -18.37 -10.89
N ILE A 55 -11.71 -18.52 -9.71
CA ILE A 55 -11.69 -17.46 -8.70
C ILE A 55 -10.65 -16.41 -9.11
N PRO A 56 -11.03 -15.16 -9.42
CA PRO A 56 -10.06 -14.18 -9.91
C PRO A 56 -9.06 -13.78 -8.82
N SER A 57 -7.77 -13.70 -9.19
CA SER A 57 -6.66 -13.20 -8.35
C SER A 57 -6.21 -11.81 -8.81
N VAL A 58 -6.14 -11.58 -10.12
CA VAL A 58 -5.82 -10.28 -10.71
C VAL A 58 -6.81 -10.01 -11.83
N ILE A 59 -7.43 -8.84 -11.81
CA ILE A 59 -8.41 -8.42 -12.82
C ILE A 59 -8.02 -7.06 -13.39
N ARG A 60 -8.28 -6.85 -14.68
CA ARG A 60 -7.95 -5.60 -15.39
C ARG A 60 -9.19 -4.98 -15.99
N LEU A 61 -9.39 -3.67 -15.82
CA LEU A 61 -10.43 -2.93 -16.52
C LEU A 61 -10.18 -2.93 -18.03
N LYS A 62 -11.23 -3.21 -18.81
CA LYS A 62 -11.15 -3.13 -20.29
C LYS A 62 -11.07 -1.70 -20.82
N SER A 63 -11.45 -0.72 -20.00
CA SER A 63 -11.43 0.70 -20.37
C SER A 63 -10.64 1.49 -19.34
N TYR A 64 -9.84 2.44 -19.82
CA TYR A 64 -9.04 3.29 -18.96
C TYR A 64 -9.95 4.17 -18.11
N VAL A 65 -9.80 4.05 -16.79
CA VAL A 65 -10.42 4.96 -15.84
C VAL A 65 -9.31 5.86 -15.33
N ARG A 66 -9.38 7.16 -15.66
CA ARG A 66 -8.54 8.15 -14.98
C ARG A 66 -8.75 7.97 -13.49
N PRO A 67 -7.72 7.61 -12.71
CA PRO A 67 -7.85 7.59 -11.27
C PRO A 67 -8.34 8.97 -10.90
N ARG A 68 -9.53 9.07 -10.27
CA ARG A 68 -9.91 10.33 -9.65
C ARG A 68 -8.74 10.70 -8.75
N PRO A 69 -8.23 11.94 -8.77
CA PRO A 69 -7.38 12.40 -7.68
C PRO A 69 -8.22 12.14 -6.43
N ARG A 70 -7.89 11.06 -5.71
CA ARG A 70 -8.51 10.83 -4.43
C ARG A 70 -8.25 12.10 -3.66
N GLY A 71 -9.26 12.64 -2.99
CA GLY A 71 -9.03 13.73 -2.04
C GLY A 71 -7.77 13.40 -1.23
N ALA A 72 -6.98 14.43 -0.91
CA ALA A 72 -5.61 14.30 -0.39
C ALA A 72 -5.42 13.01 0.41
N ILE A 73 -4.48 12.15 -0.03
CA ILE A 73 -4.21 10.85 0.60
C ILE A 73 -4.22 11.02 2.11
N ARG A 74 -5.13 10.31 2.78
CA ARG A 74 -5.36 10.49 4.20
C ARG A 74 -4.03 10.31 4.93
N PHE A 75 -3.69 11.29 5.75
CA PHE A 75 -2.57 11.16 6.67
C PHE A 75 -2.92 10.11 7.75
N CYS A 76 -2.22 8.98 7.74
CA CYS A 76 -2.27 7.97 8.80
C CYS A 76 -0.94 7.23 8.88
N ARG A 77 -0.72 6.47 9.97
CA ARG A 77 0.54 5.78 10.26
C ARG A 77 0.92 4.82 9.15
N GLU A 78 -0.04 4.03 8.70
CA GLU A 78 0.11 3.03 7.65
C GLU A 78 0.57 3.70 6.35
N ASN A 79 -0.06 4.81 5.97
CA ASN A 79 0.28 5.52 4.74
C ASN A 79 1.65 6.22 4.81
N VAL A 80 2.13 6.61 5.99
CA VAL A 80 3.50 7.14 6.14
C VAL A 80 4.54 6.03 5.96
N TYR A 81 4.29 4.83 6.50
CA TYR A 81 5.18 3.69 6.29
C TYR A 81 5.23 3.25 4.83
N ILE A 82 4.09 3.24 4.16
CA ILE A 82 3.99 2.92 2.73
C ILE A 82 4.71 4.00 1.90
N ARG A 83 4.55 5.29 2.24
CA ARG A 83 5.26 6.40 1.57
C ARG A 83 6.77 6.21 1.63
N ASP A 84 7.28 5.83 2.80
CA ASP A 84 8.71 5.69 3.06
C ASP A 84 9.23 4.27 2.78
N ASP A 85 8.42 3.41 2.16
CA ASP A 85 8.74 2.00 1.86
C ASP A 85 9.33 1.24 3.05
N TYR A 86 8.72 1.41 4.23
CA TYR A 86 9.17 0.80 5.49
C TYR A 86 10.65 1.08 5.85
N THR A 87 11.21 2.14 5.27
CA THR A 87 12.62 2.53 5.40
C THR A 87 12.73 3.65 6.43
N CYS A 88 13.65 3.49 7.38
CA CYS A 88 13.96 4.55 8.32
C CYS A 88 14.57 5.74 7.59
N GLN A 89 13.95 6.92 7.69
CA GLN A 89 14.40 8.14 7.02
C GLN A 89 15.71 8.72 7.58
N TYR A 90 16.29 8.12 8.62
CA TYR A 90 17.56 8.53 9.23
C TYR A 90 18.71 7.59 8.85
N CYS A 91 18.58 6.29 9.08
CA CYS A 91 19.66 5.33 8.77
C CYS A 91 19.55 4.67 7.39
N GLY A 92 18.39 4.71 6.74
CA GLY A 92 18.17 4.10 5.41
C GLY A 92 17.96 2.61 5.40
N GLU A 93 17.95 1.96 6.56
CA GLU A 93 17.62 0.54 6.64
C GLU A 93 16.10 0.32 6.61
N GLN A 94 15.69 -0.78 6.00
CA GLN A 94 14.32 -1.28 6.02
C GLN A 94 14.06 -2.14 7.24
N PHE A 95 12.88 -1.98 7.85
CA PHE A 95 12.52 -2.69 9.08
C PHE A 95 11.14 -3.33 8.99
N ALA A 96 10.93 -4.37 9.80
CA ALA A 96 9.59 -4.91 10.02
C ALA A 96 8.71 -3.88 10.73
N LEU A 97 7.40 -3.91 10.45
CA LEU A 97 6.41 -2.94 10.99
C LEU A 97 6.49 -2.75 12.52
N LYS A 98 6.79 -3.82 13.27
CA LYS A 98 6.89 -3.78 14.75
C LYS A 98 8.07 -2.95 15.26
N GLN A 99 9.12 -2.80 14.45
CA GLN A 99 10.33 -2.04 14.76
C GLN A 99 10.25 -0.59 14.28
N LEU A 100 9.23 -0.24 13.50
CA LEU A 100 9.01 1.11 13.00
C LEU A 100 8.13 1.95 13.93
N THR A 101 8.51 3.21 14.05
CA THR A 101 7.75 4.28 14.72
C THR A 101 7.58 5.46 13.76
N LEU A 102 6.66 6.36 14.09
CA LEU A 102 6.59 7.66 13.43
C LEU A 102 7.40 8.65 14.26
N ASP A 103 8.18 9.48 13.59
CA ASP A 103 8.89 10.60 14.22
C ASP A 103 8.46 11.92 13.60
N HIS A 104 8.45 12.97 14.42
CA HIS A 104 8.22 14.34 13.97
C HIS A 104 9.55 15.00 13.65
N VAL A 105 9.73 15.47 12.41
CA VAL A 105 10.93 16.18 11.96
C VAL A 105 11.18 17.39 12.85
N VAL A 106 10.20 18.28 12.96
CA VAL A 106 10.13 19.27 14.04
C VAL A 106 9.38 18.63 15.21
N PRO A 107 10.00 18.46 16.38
CA PRO A 107 9.39 17.82 17.56
C PRO A 107 8.08 18.49 17.99
N ALA A 108 7.19 17.70 18.60
CA ALA A 108 5.92 18.22 19.13
C ALA A 108 6.13 19.26 20.25
N SER A 109 7.19 19.10 21.06
CA SER A 109 7.64 20.09 22.06
C SER A 109 7.95 21.45 21.43
N MET A 110 8.39 21.47 20.18
CA MET A 110 8.67 22.67 19.38
C MET A 110 7.48 23.07 18.48
N LYS A 111 6.25 22.64 18.83
CA LYS A 111 5.01 22.90 18.08
C LYS A 111 4.97 22.29 16.67
N GLY A 112 5.79 21.28 16.39
CA GLY A 112 5.74 20.53 15.15
C GLY A 112 4.40 19.82 14.96
N ARG A 113 3.74 20.04 13.82
CA ARG A 113 2.41 19.48 13.53
C ARG A 113 2.51 18.04 13.04
N LYS A 114 1.47 17.25 13.28
CA LYS A 114 1.35 15.89 12.76
C LYS A 114 0.80 15.89 11.33
N THR A 115 1.66 16.22 10.36
CA THR A 115 1.31 16.37 8.93
C THR A 115 2.27 15.62 8.02
N TRP A 116 1.89 15.48 6.75
CA TRP A 116 2.72 14.86 5.71
C TRP A 116 4.12 15.46 5.58
N THR A 117 4.26 16.75 5.86
CA THR A 117 5.50 17.51 5.72
C THR A 117 6.35 17.54 6.98
N ASN A 118 5.92 16.89 8.06
CA ASN A 118 6.62 16.91 9.33
C ASN A 118 6.71 15.54 10.00
N VAL A 119 6.15 14.48 9.40
CA VAL A 119 6.19 13.13 9.97
C VAL A 119 6.85 12.17 8.99
N VAL A 120 7.76 11.36 9.52
CA VAL A 120 8.56 10.37 8.80
C VAL A 120 8.57 9.02 9.51
N THR A 121 8.93 7.99 8.77
CA THR A 121 9.23 6.66 9.28
C THR A 121 10.60 6.63 9.93
N ALA A 122 10.69 6.12 11.15
CA ALA A 122 11.95 5.95 11.87
C ALA A 122 11.99 4.57 12.56
N CYS A 123 13.16 3.94 12.61
CA CYS A 123 13.37 2.82 13.52
C CYS A 123 13.41 3.34 14.97
N ARG A 124 13.20 2.45 15.94
CA ARG A 124 13.18 2.82 17.37
C ARG A 124 14.48 3.50 17.81
N ASP A 125 15.62 2.97 17.39
CA ASP A 125 16.93 3.45 17.83
C ASP A 125 17.22 4.87 17.30
N CYS A 126 16.94 5.11 16.01
CA CYS A 126 17.08 6.45 15.43
C CYS A 126 16.08 7.44 16.04
N ASN A 127 14.83 7.02 16.24
CA ASN A 127 13.82 7.88 16.85
C ASN A 127 14.22 8.28 18.29
N GLN A 128 14.71 7.32 19.08
CA GLN A 128 15.21 7.58 20.42
C GLN A 128 16.47 8.44 20.43
N ARG A 129 17.39 8.23 19.48
CA ARG A 129 18.60 9.06 19.34
C ARG A 129 18.25 10.50 18.99
N LYS A 130 17.30 10.74 18.07
CA LYS A 130 16.88 12.11 17.74
C LYS A 130 16.15 12.77 18.92
N ALA A 131 15.26 12.05 19.57
CA ALA A 131 14.46 12.52 20.71
C ALA A 131 13.70 13.82 20.38
N ASP A 132 13.79 14.82 21.26
CA ASP A 132 13.11 16.12 21.18
C ASP A 132 13.90 17.17 20.39
N ARG A 133 14.84 16.74 19.55
CA ARG A 133 15.64 17.58 18.66
C ARG A 133 15.17 17.50 17.21
N THR A 134 15.50 18.51 16.43
CA THR A 134 15.41 18.50 14.96
C THR A 134 16.51 17.60 14.34
N PRO A 135 16.37 17.17 13.08
CA PRO A 135 17.43 16.46 12.35
C PRO A 135 18.80 17.15 12.42
N ASP A 136 18.81 18.48 12.29
CA ASP A 136 20.04 19.28 12.29
C ASP A 136 20.71 19.28 13.67
N GLU A 137 19.94 19.52 14.74
CA GLU A 137 20.41 19.47 16.13
C GLU A 137 20.89 18.08 16.57
N ALA A 138 20.32 17.02 15.99
CA ALA A 138 20.72 15.64 16.26
C ALA A 138 21.88 15.15 15.36
N ALA A 139 22.29 15.95 14.36
CA ALA A 139 23.19 15.54 13.28
C ALA A 139 22.70 14.25 12.59
N MET A 140 21.41 14.20 12.28
CA MET A 140 20.70 13.06 11.69
C MET A 140 19.93 13.52 10.45
N PRO A 141 20.62 13.78 9.32
CA PRO A 141 19.96 14.27 8.11
C PRO A 141 18.92 13.26 7.62
N LEU A 142 17.81 13.78 7.10
CA LEU A 142 16.80 12.95 6.47
C LEU A 142 17.25 12.52 5.08
N LEU A 143 16.91 11.28 4.70
CA LEU A 143 17.14 10.76 3.35
C LEU A 143 16.29 11.48 2.29
N SER A 144 15.11 11.95 2.68
CA SER A 144 14.21 12.66 1.78
C SER A 144 13.36 13.68 2.53
N THR A 145 13.02 14.77 1.84
CA THR A 145 12.10 15.77 2.40
C THR A 145 10.68 15.19 2.49
N PRO A 146 10.05 15.16 3.68
CA PRO A 146 8.71 14.63 3.86
C PRO A 146 7.70 15.47 3.08
N ARG A 147 6.88 14.79 2.28
CA ARG A 147 5.79 15.41 1.53
C ARG A 147 4.59 14.47 1.43
N ALA A 148 3.45 15.02 1.04
CA ALA A 148 2.29 14.20 0.74
C ALA A 148 2.57 13.39 -0.54
N PRO A 149 2.32 12.07 -0.54
CA PRO A 149 2.44 11.28 -1.76
C PRO A 149 1.36 11.68 -2.76
N GLY A 150 1.72 11.80 -4.04
CA GLY A 150 0.74 11.97 -5.12
C GLY A 150 -0.05 10.68 -5.38
N TRP A 151 0.56 9.54 -5.05
CA TRP A 151 -0.02 8.21 -5.17
C TRP A 151 0.61 7.29 -4.12
N LEU A 152 -0.20 6.42 -3.53
CA LEU A 152 0.27 5.28 -2.74
C LEU A 152 -0.38 4.01 -3.30
N PRO A 153 0.33 2.86 -3.27
CA PRO A 153 -0.29 1.57 -3.54
C PRO A 153 -1.35 1.32 -2.48
N VAL A 154 -2.60 1.59 -2.84
CA VAL A 154 -3.84 1.40 -2.05
C VAL A 154 -3.90 0.02 -1.40
N VAL A 155 -3.32 -0.93 -2.12
CA VAL A 155 -3.24 -2.35 -1.82
C VAL A 155 -2.42 -2.60 -0.54
N GLN A 156 -1.41 -1.79 -0.24
CA GLN A 156 -0.54 -1.99 0.93
C GLN A 156 -1.24 -1.65 2.26
N GLY A 157 -2.26 -0.77 2.26
CA GLY A 157 -3.08 -0.52 3.46
C GLY A 157 -4.19 -1.55 3.67
N GLU A 158 -4.53 -2.33 2.63
CA GLU A 158 -5.57 -3.36 2.65
C GLU A 158 -5.00 -4.78 2.90
N LEU A 159 -3.68 -4.93 2.93
CA LEU A 159 -2.97 -6.19 3.20
C LEU A 159 -2.02 -6.03 4.38
N ARG A 160 -1.92 -7.06 5.23
CA ARG A 160 -0.86 -7.10 6.24
C ARG A 160 0.50 -7.34 5.54
N PRO A 161 1.62 -6.81 6.07
CA PRO A 161 2.95 -7.18 5.60
C PRO A 161 3.10 -8.71 5.54
N GLY A 162 3.53 -9.25 4.40
CA GLY A 162 3.65 -10.70 4.16
C GLY A 162 2.39 -11.42 3.67
N GLN A 163 1.26 -10.72 3.46
CA GLN A 163 0.03 -11.31 2.89
C GLN A 163 -0.21 -10.95 1.41
N VAL A 164 0.76 -10.31 0.75
CA VAL A 164 0.67 -10.02 -0.67
C VAL A 164 0.91 -11.31 -1.46
N PRO A 165 -0.07 -11.79 -2.26
CA PRO A 165 0.17 -12.93 -3.13
C PRO A 165 1.35 -12.65 -4.07
N VAL A 166 2.24 -13.63 -4.26
CA VAL A 166 3.43 -13.49 -5.13
C VAL A 166 3.04 -13.02 -6.54
N ALA A 167 1.95 -13.57 -7.07
CA ALA A 167 1.28 -13.15 -8.31
C ALA A 167 1.11 -11.63 -8.45
N TRP A 168 0.89 -10.92 -7.34
CA TRP A 168 0.59 -9.49 -7.36
C TRP A 168 1.83 -8.62 -7.39
N LEU A 169 3.00 -9.14 -6.97
CA LEU A 169 4.22 -8.35 -6.77
C LEU A 169 4.65 -7.62 -8.05
N GLN A 170 4.48 -8.27 -9.21
CA GLN A 170 4.80 -7.69 -10.52
C GLN A 170 3.94 -6.47 -10.91
N TYR A 171 2.74 -6.34 -10.34
CA TYR A 171 1.85 -5.19 -10.60
C TYR A 171 1.94 -4.11 -9.53
N LEU A 172 2.54 -4.41 -8.37
CA LEU A 172 2.63 -3.50 -7.24
C LEU A 172 3.96 -2.75 -7.19
N THR A 173 4.99 -3.31 -7.82
CA THR A 173 6.27 -2.63 -8.04
C THR A 173 6.12 -1.71 -9.26
N ARG A 174 6.54 -0.46 -9.13
CA ARG A 174 6.46 0.50 -10.22
C ARG A 174 7.37 -0.01 -11.35
N ALA A 175 6.81 -0.27 -12.53
CA ALA A 175 7.61 -0.23 -13.74
C ALA A 175 7.96 1.25 -13.99
N GLY A 176 9.21 1.63 -13.72
CA GLY A 176 9.80 2.93 -14.09
C GLY A 176 9.22 4.15 -13.39
#